data_AF-A0A135LC08-F1
#
_entry.id   AF-A0A135LC08-F1
#
_cell.length_a   1.000
_cell.length_b   1.000
_cell.length_c   1.000
_cell.angle_alpha   90.00
_cell.angle_beta   90.00
_cell.angle_gamma   90.00
#
_symmetry.space_group_name_H-M   'P 1'
#
loop_
_entity.id
_entity.type
_entity.pdbx_description
1 polymer ?
#
loop_
_entity_poly.entity_id
_entity_poly.type
_entity_poly.pdbx_seq_one_letter_code
_entity_poly.pdbx_strand_id
1 'polypeptide(L)'
;MLIDPETLRITAILDLEFTNTMPAEFTYDPPWWLLLSGPEMWLERCAMEEFVTLYEPRIEQFLGALERVENEMALEVKQPGRQSLSARMRDSWRTGRFWFDYAARKSFDVDTIYWAALHTGGEGVDLLDDKARAEMEPFTQIKMEQLKAYKEQCTARFSSGI
;
A
#
# COMPACT_ATOMS: atom_id res chain seq x y z
N MET A 1 -21.43 19.74 6.12
CA MET A 1 -20.87 20.64 7.14
C MET A 1 -21.82 21.82 7.33
N LEU A 2 -22.11 22.20 8.57
CA LEU A 2 -22.90 23.37 8.91
C LEU A 2 -21.96 24.51 9.34
N ILE A 3 -22.28 25.73 8.92
CA ILE A 3 -21.51 26.95 9.21
C ILE A 3 -22.48 28.00 9.75
N ASP A 4 -22.06 28.70 10.80
CA ASP A 4 -22.77 29.86 11.32
C ASP A 4 -22.61 31.07 10.35
N PRO A 5 -23.71 31.67 9.87
CA PRO A 5 -23.65 32.68 8.81
C PRO A 5 -23.08 34.03 9.26
N GLU A 6 -23.04 34.32 10.57
CA GLU A 6 -22.53 35.59 11.09
C GLU A 6 -21.04 35.51 11.44
N THR A 7 -20.61 34.38 11.99
CA THR A 7 -19.24 34.17 12.49
C THR A 7 -18.37 33.37 11.54
N LEU A 8 -18.97 32.76 10.50
CA LEU A 8 -18.32 31.84 9.54
C LEU A 8 -17.64 30.63 10.19
N ARG A 9 -18.02 30.30 11.44
CA ARG A 9 -17.47 29.15 12.17
C ARG A 9 -18.21 27.87 11.82
N ILE A 10 -17.46 26.78 11.70
CA ILE A 10 -18.01 25.44 11.53
C ILE A 10 -18.73 25.03 12.83
N THR A 11 -20.02 24.70 12.75
CA THR A 11 -20.84 24.31 13.91
C THR A 11 -21.11 22.80 13.97
N ALA A 12 -21.10 22.12 12.82
CA ALA A 12 -21.22 20.67 12.76
C ALA A 12 -20.57 20.09 11.50
N ILE A 13 -19.98 18.90 11.64
CA ILE A 13 -19.62 18.03 10.52
C ILE A 13 -20.63 16.88 10.52
N LEU A 14 -21.33 16.73 9.40
CA LEU A 14 -22.37 15.72 9.19
C LEU A 14 -21.92 14.83 8.04
N ASP A 15 -22.68 13.77 7.75
CA ASP A 15 -22.42 12.84 6.63
C ASP A 15 -21.11 12.05 6.79
N LEU A 16 -20.94 11.46 7.98
CA LEU A 16 -19.79 10.62 8.31
C LEU A 16 -19.97 9.16 7.87
N GLU A 17 -21.07 8.82 7.17
CA GLU A 17 -21.42 7.42 6.84
C GLU A 17 -20.43 6.75 5.87
N PHE A 18 -19.64 7.55 5.13
CA PHE A 18 -18.54 7.07 4.30
C PHE A 18 -17.15 7.40 4.87
N THR A 19 -17.07 7.88 6.12
CA THR A 19 -15.77 8.08 6.76
C THR A 19 -15.22 6.77 7.30
N ASN A 20 -14.00 6.45 6.90
CA ASN A 20 -13.27 5.29 7.37
C ASN A 20 -12.28 5.73 8.47
N THR A 21 -12.24 4.99 9.58
CA THR A 21 -11.12 5.09 10.53
C THR A 21 -9.97 4.24 10.03
N MET A 22 -8.98 4.89 9.41
CA MET A 22 -7.76 4.23 8.94
C MET A 22 -6.56 4.58 9.82
N PRO A 23 -5.50 3.73 9.84
CA PRO A 23 -4.22 4.08 10.44
C PRO A 23 -3.75 5.46 9.95
N ALA A 24 -3.27 6.28 10.89
CA ALA A 24 -2.78 7.63 10.58
C ALA A 24 -1.57 7.57 9.63
N GLU A 25 -0.83 6.47 9.69
CA GLU A 25 0.23 6.05 8.81
C GLU A 25 -0.14 6.25 7.33
N PHE A 26 -1.35 5.90 6.91
CA PHE A 26 -1.73 6.06 5.50
C PHE A 26 -1.80 7.52 5.02
N THR A 27 -1.82 8.49 5.94
CA THR A 27 -1.72 9.91 5.59
C THR A 27 -0.27 10.37 5.44
N TYR A 28 0.68 9.60 5.97
CA TYR A 28 2.12 9.86 5.95
C TYR A 28 2.79 9.34 4.69
N ASP A 29 2.01 8.98 3.67
CA ASP A 29 2.49 8.48 2.40
C ASP A 29 2.29 9.55 1.32
N PRO A 30 3.24 9.70 0.37
CA PRO A 30 3.01 10.59 -0.75
C PRO A 30 1.76 10.17 -1.53
N PRO A 31 1.03 11.12 -2.16
CA PRO A 31 -0.19 10.79 -2.88
C PRO A 31 0.09 9.85 -4.06
N TRP A 32 -0.45 8.63 -4.03
CA TRP A 32 -0.23 7.62 -5.08
C TRP A 32 -0.70 8.06 -6.48
N TRP A 33 -1.60 9.05 -6.57
CA TRP A 33 -2.26 9.49 -7.79
C TRP A 33 -1.50 10.58 -8.58
N LEU A 34 -0.27 10.95 -8.22
CA LEU A 34 0.47 12.05 -8.89
C LEU A 34 0.76 11.80 -10.39
N LEU A 35 0.71 10.54 -10.85
CA LEU A 35 0.79 10.18 -12.27
C LEU A 35 -0.57 9.93 -12.93
N LEU A 36 -1.67 10.22 -12.24
CA LEU A 36 -3.04 9.98 -12.69
C LEU A 36 -3.36 8.50 -13.00
N SER A 37 -2.48 7.59 -12.58
CA SER A 37 -2.59 6.14 -12.67
C SER A 37 -1.96 5.53 -11.43
N GLY A 38 -2.60 4.52 -10.85
CA GLY A 38 -2.09 3.83 -9.66
C GLY A 38 -0.83 3.01 -9.95
N PRO A 39 0.08 2.83 -8.97
CA PRO A 39 1.27 2.00 -9.14
C PRO A 39 1.00 0.63 -9.75
N GLU A 40 -0.08 -0.05 -9.34
CA GLU A 40 -0.50 -1.37 -9.84
C GLU A 40 -0.52 -1.47 -11.37
N MET A 41 -1.03 -0.44 -12.06
CA MET A 41 -1.13 -0.42 -13.52
C MET A 41 0.25 -0.42 -14.21
N TRP A 42 1.27 0.11 -13.52
CA TRP A 42 2.66 0.11 -13.98
C TRP A 42 3.36 -1.20 -13.62
N LEU A 43 3.05 -1.73 -12.43
CA LEU A 43 3.65 -2.97 -11.92
C LEU A 43 3.16 -4.22 -12.66
N GLU A 44 1.91 -4.25 -13.09
CA GLU A 44 1.37 -5.31 -13.98
C GLU A 44 2.15 -5.44 -15.30
N ARG A 45 2.77 -4.34 -15.74
CA ARG A 45 3.60 -4.29 -16.96
C ARG A 45 5.08 -4.52 -16.68
N CYS A 46 5.44 -4.87 -15.44
CA CYS A 46 6.80 -5.01 -14.93
C CYS A 46 7.70 -3.77 -15.12
N ALA A 47 7.12 -2.57 -15.03
CA ALA A 47 7.81 -1.30 -15.30
C ALA A 47 8.05 -0.46 -14.02
N MET A 48 8.51 -1.09 -12.94
CA MET A 48 8.77 -0.40 -11.65
C MET A 48 9.74 0.77 -11.82
N GLU A 49 10.84 0.53 -12.53
CA GLU A 49 11.88 1.56 -12.76
C GLU A 49 11.31 2.78 -13.52
N GLU A 50 10.44 2.54 -14.51
CA GLU A 50 9.77 3.60 -15.26
C GLU A 50 8.81 4.39 -14.37
N PHE A 51 8.01 3.68 -13.55
CA PHE A 51 7.12 4.32 -12.58
C PHE A 51 7.90 5.23 -11.65
N VAL A 52 8.96 4.73 -11.00
CA VAL A 52 9.80 5.50 -10.08
C VAL A 52 10.40 6.72 -10.77
N THR A 53 10.96 6.54 -11.98
CA THR A 53 11.56 7.63 -12.77
C THR A 53 10.57 8.77 -13.06
N LEU A 54 9.30 8.44 -13.31
CA LEU A 54 8.25 9.43 -13.59
C LEU A 54 7.64 10.01 -12.30
N TYR A 55 7.54 9.20 -11.25
CA TYR A 55 6.83 9.53 -10.02
C TYR A 55 7.67 10.38 -9.06
N GLU A 56 8.97 10.07 -8.88
CA GLU A 56 9.84 10.78 -7.94
C GLU A 56 9.90 12.30 -8.17
N PRO A 57 10.05 12.81 -9.42
CA PRO A 57 10.01 14.25 -9.65
C PRO A 57 8.67 14.89 -9.24
N ARG A 58 7.56 14.15 -9.33
CA ARG A 58 6.24 14.62 -8.92
C ARG A 58 6.09 14.63 -7.41
N ILE A 59 6.63 13.62 -6.72
CA ILE A 59 6.70 13.62 -5.25
C ILE A 59 7.47 14.85 -4.78
N GLU A 60 8.67 15.08 -5.30
CA GLU A 60 9.49 16.22 -4.84
C GLU A 60 8.82 17.57 -5.14
N GLN A 61 8.14 17.71 -6.28
CA GLN A 61 7.34 18.89 -6.57
C GLN A 61 6.20 19.10 -5.55
N PHE A 62 5.47 18.02 -5.21
CA PHE A 62 4.38 18.05 -4.24
C PHE A 62 4.91 18.37 -2.83
N LEU A 63 5.96 17.67 -2.39
CA LEU A 63 6.57 17.87 -1.08
C LEU A 63 7.13 19.28 -0.93
N GLY A 64 7.77 19.83 -1.96
CA GLY A 64 8.26 21.21 -1.92
C GLY A 64 7.12 22.23 -1.82
N ALA A 65 5.94 21.95 -2.37
CA ALA A 65 4.76 22.80 -2.18
C ALA A 65 4.18 22.66 -0.76
N LEU A 66 4.09 21.43 -0.26
CA LEU A 66 3.61 21.13 1.08
C LEU A 66 4.49 21.78 2.16
N GLU A 67 5.81 21.68 2.03
CA GLU A 67 6.78 22.30 2.94
C GLU A 67 6.62 23.82 3.02
N ARG A 68 6.33 24.50 1.89
CA ARG A 68 6.08 25.95 1.91
C ARG A 68 4.87 26.30 2.77
N VAL A 69 3.77 25.57 2.59
CA VAL A 69 2.53 25.77 3.37
C VAL A 69 2.77 25.45 4.85
N GLU A 70 3.48 24.35 5.15
CA GLU A 70 3.81 23.98 6.53
C GLU A 70 4.69 25.04 7.21
N ASN A 71 5.65 25.61 6.50
CA ASN A 71 6.50 26.69 7.01
C ASN A 71 5.72 27.97 7.26
N GLU A 72 4.80 28.34 6.37
CA GLU A 72 3.88 29.48 6.57
C GLU A 72 3.01 29.27 7.82
N MET A 73 2.42 28.10 7.99
CA MET A 73 1.58 27.79 9.16
C MET A 73 2.37 27.66 10.47
N ALA A 74 3.63 27.20 10.41
CA ALA A 74 4.48 27.12 11.60
C ALA A 74 4.80 28.51 12.19
N LEU A 75 4.73 29.57 11.38
CA LEU A 75 4.83 30.96 11.86
C LEU A 75 3.59 31.37 12.67
N GLU A 76 2.43 30.77 12.39
CA GLU A 76 1.15 31.09 13.04
C GLU A 76 0.86 30.21 14.25
N VAL A 77 1.28 28.93 14.23
CA VAL A 77 0.96 27.93 15.26
C VAL A 77 2.23 27.21 15.72
N LYS A 78 2.72 27.54 16.92
CA LYS A 78 3.85 26.83 17.55
C LYS A 78 3.38 25.46 18.08
N GLN A 79 3.57 24.41 17.29
CA GLN A 79 3.44 23.01 17.73
C GLN A 79 4.83 22.36 17.79
N PRO A 80 5.62 22.60 18.86
CA PRO A 80 6.96 22.04 18.97
C PRO A 80 6.90 20.51 19.12
N GLY A 81 7.69 19.79 18.31
CA GLY A 81 7.98 18.36 18.49
C GLY A 81 7.29 17.39 17.54
N ARG A 82 6.37 17.84 16.66
CA ARG A 82 5.75 16.98 15.65
C ARG A 82 6.49 17.11 14.32
N GLN A 83 7.01 15.99 13.80
CA GLN A 83 7.55 15.93 12.44
C GLN A 83 6.49 16.37 11.42
N SER A 84 6.88 17.23 10.47
CA SER A 84 6.02 17.73 9.40
C SER A 84 5.51 16.58 8.53
N LEU A 85 4.35 16.77 7.89
CA LEU A 85 3.77 15.79 6.99
C LEU A 85 4.68 15.53 5.79
N SER A 86 5.26 16.58 5.23
CA SER A 86 6.27 16.46 4.16
C SER A 86 7.45 15.57 4.53
N ALA A 87 7.99 15.73 5.74
CA ALA A 87 9.11 14.93 6.21
C ALA A 87 8.70 13.47 6.45
N ARG A 88 7.47 13.22 6.91
CA ARG A 88 6.93 11.87 7.05
C ARG A 88 6.72 11.18 5.70
N MET A 89 6.18 11.90 4.71
CA MET A 89 5.99 11.39 3.34
C MET A 89 7.32 11.04 2.68
N ARG A 90 8.34 11.90 2.82
CA ARG A 90 9.68 11.62 2.29
C ARG A 90 10.30 10.40 2.96
N ASP A 91 10.13 10.26 4.28
CA ASP A 91 10.61 9.09 5.00
C ASP A 91 9.89 7.81 4.57
N SER A 92 8.56 7.88 4.38
CA SER A 92 7.77 6.73 3.92
C SER A 92 8.20 6.23 2.54
N TRP A 93 8.45 7.16 1.61
CA TRP A 93 8.97 6.81 0.28
C TRP A 93 10.37 6.18 0.37
N ARG A 94 11.30 6.84 1.09
CA ARG A 94 12.69 6.40 1.24
C ARG A 94 12.82 5.01 1.88
N THR A 95 11.99 4.72 2.87
CA THR A 95 12.02 3.45 3.61
C THR A 95 11.26 2.33 2.89
N GLY A 96 10.52 2.64 1.83
CA GLY A 96 9.63 1.70 1.15
C GLY A 96 8.33 1.42 1.92
N ARG A 97 8.09 2.08 3.06
CA ARG A 97 6.84 1.95 3.83
C ARG A 97 5.61 2.32 2.99
N PHE A 98 5.76 3.27 2.06
CA PHE A 98 4.74 3.59 1.05
C PHE A 98 4.17 2.32 0.38
N TRP A 99 5.02 1.37 -0.01
CA TRP A 99 4.59 0.16 -0.71
C TRP A 99 3.83 -0.80 0.18
N PHE A 100 4.24 -0.91 1.45
CA PHE A 100 3.53 -1.72 2.44
C PHE A 100 2.13 -1.15 2.70
N ASP A 101 2.05 0.16 2.94
CA ASP A 101 0.79 0.83 3.22
C ASP A 101 -0.12 0.82 1.98
N TYR A 102 0.44 0.96 0.78
CA TYR A 102 -0.30 0.85 -0.48
C TYR A 102 -0.91 -0.55 -0.66
N ALA A 103 -0.12 -1.60 -0.43
CA ALA A 103 -0.58 -2.99 -0.50
C ALA A 103 -1.65 -3.30 0.55
N ALA A 104 -1.50 -2.78 1.77
CA ALA A 104 -2.48 -2.95 2.84
C ALA A 104 -3.84 -2.30 2.51
N ARG A 105 -3.84 -1.20 1.75
CA ARG A 105 -5.06 -0.50 1.31
C ARG A 105 -5.72 -1.14 0.08
N LYS A 106 -4.94 -1.82 -0.76
CA LYS A 106 -5.37 -2.37 -2.06
C LYS A 106 -5.23 -3.89 -2.07
N SER A 107 -6.13 -4.57 -1.37
CA SER A 107 -6.06 -6.03 -1.16
C SER A 107 -6.05 -6.88 -2.44
N PHE A 108 -6.56 -6.36 -3.56
CA PHE A 108 -6.53 -7.08 -4.84
C PHE A 108 -5.16 -7.04 -5.51
N ASP A 109 -4.37 -5.99 -5.27
CA ASP A 109 -3.10 -5.74 -5.94
C ASP A 109 -1.89 -6.14 -5.08
N VAL A 110 -2.15 -6.75 -3.91
CA VAL A 110 -1.13 -7.09 -2.91
C VAL A 110 -0.04 -7.99 -3.48
N ASP A 111 -0.38 -8.96 -4.33
CA ASP A 111 0.59 -9.89 -4.92
C ASP A 111 1.55 -9.15 -5.87
N THR A 112 0.99 -8.36 -6.79
CA THR A 112 1.75 -7.52 -7.71
C THR A 112 2.69 -6.56 -6.98
N ILE A 113 2.20 -5.88 -5.94
CA ILE A 113 3.00 -4.94 -5.15
C ILE A 113 4.07 -5.70 -4.35
N TYR A 114 3.74 -6.86 -3.78
CA TYR A 114 4.69 -7.66 -3.02
C TYR A 114 5.88 -8.04 -3.89
N TRP A 115 5.64 -8.68 -5.04
CA TRP A 115 6.70 -9.14 -5.91
C TRP A 115 7.53 -8.02 -6.51
N ALA A 116 6.90 -6.89 -6.86
CA ALA A 116 7.60 -5.81 -7.53
C ALA A 116 8.32 -4.85 -6.58
N ALA A 117 7.85 -4.68 -5.33
CA ALA A 117 8.32 -3.63 -4.43
C ALA A 117 8.80 -4.10 -3.05
N LEU A 118 8.20 -5.18 -2.51
CA LEU A 118 8.48 -5.64 -1.14
C LEU A 118 9.36 -6.89 -1.09
N HIS A 119 9.46 -7.63 -2.19
CA HIS A 119 10.25 -8.85 -2.26
C HIS A 119 11.75 -8.52 -2.31
N THR A 120 12.47 -8.83 -1.24
CA THR A 120 13.90 -8.49 -1.10
C THR A 120 14.85 -9.57 -1.63
N GLY A 121 14.39 -10.50 -2.46
CA GLY A 121 15.22 -11.51 -3.13
C GLY A 121 15.88 -12.57 -2.23
N GLY A 122 15.70 -12.48 -0.90
CA GLY A 122 16.00 -13.58 0.01
C GLY A 122 14.96 -14.66 -0.21
N GLU A 123 15.39 -15.89 -0.52
CA GLU A 123 14.48 -17.03 -0.63
C GLU A 123 13.68 -17.08 0.68
N GLY A 124 12.36 -16.88 0.62
CA GLY A 124 11.53 -16.78 1.83
C GLY A 124 11.70 -17.98 2.77
N VAL A 125 12.20 -19.10 2.23
CA VAL A 125 12.60 -20.33 2.93
C VAL A 125 13.79 -20.13 3.88
N ASP A 126 14.77 -19.30 3.52
CA ASP A 126 15.95 -19.02 4.34
C ASP A 126 15.60 -18.19 5.59
N LEU A 127 14.51 -17.41 5.52
CA LEU A 127 13.95 -16.66 6.65
C LEU A 127 13.06 -17.52 7.55
N LEU A 128 12.66 -18.72 7.12
CA LEU A 128 11.90 -19.65 7.95
C LEU A 128 12.79 -20.20 9.06
N ASP A 129 12.20 -20.33 10.25
CA ASP A 129 12.82 -21.10 11.32
C ASP A 129 12.94 -22.59 10.95
N ASP A 130 13.83 -23.31 11.66
CA ASP A 130 14.12 -24.72 11.37
C ASP A 130 12.88 -25.60 11.42
N LYS A 131 11.90 -25.23 12.27
CA LYS A 131 10.65 -25.96 12.41
C LYS A 131 9.77 -25.79 11.16
N ALA A 132 9.53 -24.56 10.74
CA ALA A 132 8.76 -24.24 9.56
C ALA A 132 9.40 -24.85 8.30
N ARG A 133 10.73 -24.86 8.23
CA ARG A 133 11.47 -25.50 7.13
C ARG A 133 11.29 -27.03 7.13
N ALA A 134 11.36 -27.68 8.29
CA ALA A 134 11.13 -29.11 8.41
C ALA A 134 9.68 -29.52 8.10
N GLU A 135 8.70 -28.66 8.39
CA GLU A 135 7.28 -28.89 8.10
C GLU A 135 6.93 -28.65 6.62
N MET A 136 7.76 -27.93 5.87
CA MET A 136 7.51 -27.56 4.47
C MET A 136 7.45 -28.78 3.54
N GLU A 137 8.36 -29.73 3.69
CA GLU A 137 8.43 -30.93 2.82
C GLU A 137 7.21 -31.85 3.02
N PRO A 138 6.84 -32.25 4.27
CA PRO A 138 5.60 -32.99 4.52
C PRO A 138 4.35 -32.26 4.02
N PHE A 139 4.28 -30.93 4.23
CA PHE A 139 3.16 -30.13 3.75
C PHE A 139 3.05 -30.14 2.22
N THR A 140 4.18 -30.02 1.52
CA THR A 140 4.24 -30.08 0.06
C THR A 140 3.74 -31.42 -0.45
N GLN A 141 4.17 -32.53 0.18
CA GLN A 141 3.70 -33.87 -0.17
C GLN A 141 2.18 -33.99 -0.02
N ILE A 142 1.63 -33.56 1.12
CA ILE A 142 0.17 -33.56 1.37
C ILE A 142 -0.56 -32.74 0.29
N LYS A 143 -0.03 -31.57 -0.09
CA LYS A 143 -0.64 -30.72 -1.11
C LYS A 143 -0.60 -31.35 -2.50
N MET A 144 0.47 -32.06 -2.85
CA MET A 144 0.57 -32.77 -4.13
C MET A 144 -0.41 -33.95 -4.20
N GLU A 145 -0.60 -34.68 -3.10
CA GLU A 145 -1.62 -35.74 -3.00
C GLU A 145 -3.04 -35.17 -3.13
N GLN A 146 -3.34 -34.09 -2.41
CA GLN A 146 -4.62 -33.37 -2.52
C GLN A 146 -4.88 -32.88 -3.94
N LEU A 147 -3.87 -32.31 -4.60
CA LEU A 147 -3.96 -31.84 -5.99
C LEU A 147 -4.23 -32.98 -6.96
N LYS A 148 -3.59 -34.14 -6.78
CA LYS A 148 -3.83 -35.33 -7.59
C LYS A 148 -5.28 -35.81 -7.44
N ALA A 149 -5.76 -35.95 -6.21
CA ALA A 149 -7.13 -36.37 -5.93
C ALA A 149 -8.17 -35.39 -6.51
N TYR A 150 -7.91 -34.08 -6.39
CA TYR A 150 -8.76 -33.05 -6.99
C TYR A 150 -8.83 -33.18 -8.52
N LYS A 151 -7.70 -33.37 -9.19
CA LYS A 151 -7.64 -33.55 -10.65
C LYS A 151 -8.41 -34.79 -11.09
N GLU A 152 -8.24 -35.92 -10.41
CA GLU A 152 -8.98 -37.15 -10.67
C GLU A 152 -10.50 -36.94 -10.52
N GLN A 153 -10.93 -36.24 -9.47
CA GLN A 153 -12.34 -35.91 -9.25
C GLN A 153 -12.89 -34.98 -10.36
N CYS A 154 -12.14 -33.96 -10.76
CA CYS A 154 -12.50 -33.09 -11.87
C CYS A 154 -12.66 -33.88 -13.16
N THR A 155 -11.68 -34.72 -13.51
CA THR A 155 -11.77 -35.58 -14.69
C THR A 155 -13.00 -36.48 -14.62
N ALA A 156 -13.25 -37.17 -13.49
CA ALA A 156 -14.43 -38.03 -13.35
C ALA A 156 -15.76 -37.28 -13.51
N ARG A 157 -15.86 -36.04 -12.99
CA ARG A 157 -17.10 -35.23 -13.07
C ARG A 157 -17.35 -34.62 -14.45
N PHE A 158 -16.29 -34.19 -15.13
CA PHE A 158 -16.41 -33.44 -16.38
C PHE A 158 -16.18 -34.29 -17.64
N SER A 159 -15.76 -35.55 -17.50
CA SER A 159 -15.66 -36.50 -18.65
C SER A 159 -16.96 -37.24 -18.94
N SER A 160 -17.94 -37.23 -18.02
CA SER A 160 -19.25 -37.89 -18.16
C SER A 160 -20.34 -37.01 -18.79
N GLY A 161 -19.96 -35.89 -19.42
CA GLY A 161 -20.86 -34.91 -20.02
C GLY A 161 -20.73 -34.72 -21.54
N ILE A 162 -20.06 -35.64 -22.25
CA ILE A 162 -20.01 -35.71 -23.73
C ILE A 162 -20.62 -37.05 -24.15
#